data_AF-A0AAU7PV65-F1
#
_entry.id   AF-A0AAU7PV65-F1
#
_cell.length_a   1.000
_cell.length_b   1.000
_cell.length_c   1.000
_cell.angle_alpha   90.00
_cell.angle_beta   90.00
_cell.angle_gamma   90.00
#
_symmetry.space_group_name_H-M   'P 1'
#
loop_
_entity.id
_entity.type
_entity.pdbx_description
1 polymer ?
#
loop_
_entity_poly.entity_id
_entity_poly.type
_entity_poly.pdbx_seq_one_letter_code
_entity_poly.pdbx_strand_id
1 'polypeptide(L)' 'MEKYMNKPVNCVFTNEDIIKEYQRFNDIKRVASAFCLDNKTVRQILRKEGEI' A
#
# COMPACT_ATOMS: atom_id res chain seq x y z
N MET A 1 -2.70 -16.67 28.79
CA MET A 1 -3.21 -15.36 28.30
C MET A 1 -3.24 -15.31 26.77
N GLU A 2 -3.61 -16.40 26.09
CA GLU A 2 -3.54 -16.48 24.61
C GLU A 2 -4.91 -16.36 23.92
N LYS A 3 -5.99 -16.18 24.69
CA LYS A 3 -7.37 -16.27 24.19
C LYS A 3 -7.90 -15.03 23.45
N TYR A 4 -7.12 -13.95 23.38
CA TYR A 4 -7.57 -12.65 22.88
C TYR A 4 -6.73 -12.05 21.74
N MET A 5 -5.66 -12.73 21.31
CA MET A 5 -4.88 -12.26 20.17
C MET A 5 -5.41 -12.88 18.88
N ASN A 6 -6.00 -12.04 18.02
CA ASN A 6 -6.27 -12.43 16.64
C ASN A 6 -4.96 -12.84 15.97
N LYS A 7 -4.99 -13.94 15.21
CA LYS A 7 -3.84 -14.39 14.44
C LYS A 7 -3.41 -13.26 13.49
N PRO A 8 -2.10 -13.09 13.25
CA PRO A 8 -1.62 -12.10 12.30
C PRO A 8 -2.28 -12.36 10.94
N VAL A 9 -3.06 -11.38 10.49
CA VAL A 9 -3.71 -11.43 9.18
C VAL A 9 -2.68 -10.92 8.19
N ASN A 10 -2.25 -11.79 7.28
CA ASN A 10 -1.51 -11.32 6.11
C ASN A 10 -2.49 -10.56 5.20
N CYS A 11 -2.48 -9.23 5.28
CA CYS A 11 -3.11 -8.39 4.28
C CYS A 11 -2.28 -8.48 3.00
N VAL A 12 -2.72 -9.32 2.07
CA VAL A 12 -2.20 -9.36 0.71
C VAL A 12 -2.86 -8.20 -0.03
N PHE A 13 -2.14 -7.10 -0.21
CA PHE A 13 -2.59 -6.00 -1.06
C PHE A 13 -2.05 -6.17 -2.48
N THR A 14 -2.78 -5.65 -3.45
CA THR A 14 -2.42 -5.68 -4.86
C THR A 14 -1.88 -4.33 -5.33
N ASN A 15 -1.25 -4.30 -6.51
CA ASN A 15 -0.84 -3.05 -7.13
C ASN A 15 -2.04 -2.12 -7.40
N GLU A 16 -3.21 -2.69 -7.70
CA GLU A 16 -4.44 -1.91 -7.93
C GLU A 16 -4.89 -1.15 -6.67
N ASP A 17 -4.71 -1.73 -5.48
CA ASP A 17 -5.06 -1.07 -4.22
C ASP A 17 -4.16 0.15 -3.97
N ILE A 18 -2.89 0.04 -4.33
CA ILE A 18 -1.89 1.13 -4.25
C ILE A 18 -2.28 2.25 -5.22
N ILE A 19 -2.69 1.91 -6.43
CA ILE A 19 -3.14 2.90 -7.44
C ILE A 19 -4.40 3.60 -6.96
N LYS A 20 -5.42 2.88 -6.47
CA LYS A 20 -6.67 3.49 -5.98
C LYS A 20 -6.41 4.45 -4.82
N GLU A 21 -5.56 4.06 -3.88
CA GLU A 21 -5.20 4.91 -2.75
C GLU A 21 -4.41 6.15 -3.23
N TYR A 22 -3.53 5.98 -4.22
CA TYR A 22 -2.83 7.09 -4.84
C TYR A 22 -3.78 8.03 -5.59
N GLN A 23 -4.71 7.52 -6.41
CA GLN A 23 -5.69 8.35 -7.11
C GLN A 23 -6.60 9.13 -6.15
N ARG A 24 -6.89 8.57 -4.97
CA ARG A 24 -7.73 9.21 -3.96
C ARG A 24 -7.07 10.39 -3.25
N PHE A 25 -5.78 10.29 -2.98
CA PHE A 25 -5.05 11.29 -2.16
C PHE A 25 -3.94 12.04 -2.91
N ASN A 26 -3.55 11.54 -4.08
CA ASN A 26 -2.44 11.99 -4.91
C ASN A 26 -1.13 12.18 -4.14
N ASP A 27 -0.90 11.36 -3.11
CA ASP A 27 0.25 11.46 -2.20
C ASP A 27 0.95 10.11 -2.00
N ILE A 28 2.18 10.04 -2.52
CA ILE A 28 3.05 8.86 -2.46
C ILE A 28 3.44 8.50 -1.02
N LYS A 29 3.69 9.49 -0.15
CA LYS A 29 4.14 9.26 1.23
C LYS A 29 3.03 8.65 2.08
N ARG A 30 1.80 9.10 1.83
CA ARG A 30 0.61 8.54 2.47
C ARG A 30 0.39 7.09 2.06
N VAL A 31 0.46 6.81 0.76
CA VAL A 31 0.33 5.44 0.21
C VAL A 31 1.43 4.53 0.75
N ALA A 32 2.68 4.99 0.75
CA ALA A 32 3.81 4.26 1.33
C ALA A 32 3.57 3.90 2.81
N SER A 33 3.06 4.85 3.60
CA SER A 33 2.74 4.62 5.01
C SER A 33 1.57 3.66 5.21
N ALA A 34 0.54 3.75 4.36
CA ALA A 34 -0.66 2.91 4.44
C ALA A 34 -0.36 1.43 4.12
N PHE A 35 0.50 1.18 3.13
CA PHE A 35 0.87 -0.17 2.70
C PHE A 35 2.18 -0.68 3.31
N CYS A 36 2.79 0.09 4.22
CA CYS A 36 4.09 -0.22 4.81
C CYS A 36 5.18 -0.50 3.74
N LEU A 37 5.18 0.32 2.69
CA LEU A 37 6.11 0.24 1.57
C LEU A 37 7.08 1.43 1.57
N ASP A 38 8.22 1.26 0.91
CA ASP A 38 9.09 2.38 0.58
C ASP A 38 8.49 3.27 -0.51
N ASN A 39 8.71 4.58 -0.42
CA ASN A 39 8.33 5.55 -1.45
C ASN A 39 8.87 5.19 -2.84
N LYS A 40 10.06 4.59 -2.91
CA LYS A 40 10.67 4.13 -4.18
C LYS A 40 9.85 3.01 -4.82
N THR A 41 9.39 2.05 -4.02
CA THR A 41 8.57 0.93 -4.46
C THR A 41 7.22 1.42 -4.96
N VAL A 42 6.57 2.31 -4.21
CA VAL A 42 5.30 2.93 -4.64
C VAL A 42 5.49 3.69 -5.96
N ARG A 43 6.56 4.49 -6.11
CA ARG A 43 6.87 5.16 -7.38
C ARG A 43 7.09 4.19 -8.53
N GLN A 44 7.79 3.07 -8.32
CA GLN A 44 8.01 2.06 -9.35
C GLN A 44 6.70 1.42 -9.79
N ILE A 45 5.81 1.11 -8.84
CA ILE A 45 4.49 0.55 -9.12
C ILE A 45 3.67 1.55 -9.95
N LEU A 46 3.53 2.78 -9.48
CA LEU A 46 2.76 3.82 -10.17
C LEU A 46 3.31 4.12 -11.58
N ARG A 47 4.64 4.13 -11.76
CA ARG A 47 5.28 4.33 -13.07
C ARG A 47 5.06 3.14 -14.01
N LYS A 48 5.04 1.92 -13.48
CA LYS A 48 4.77 0.70 -14.28
C LYS A 48 3.34 0.68 -14.80
N GLU A 49 2.42 1.23 -14.01
CA GLU A 49 0.98 1.26 -14.30
C GLU A 49 0.55 2.53 -15.06
N GLY A 50 1.44 3.52 -15.21
CA GLY A 50 1.23 4.71 -16.04
C GLY A 50 0.56 5.90 -15.34
N GLU A 51 0.52 5.91 -14.01
CA GLU A 51 -0.07 6.99 -13.21
C GLU A 51 0.85 8.22 -13.05
N ILE A 52 2.17 8.05 -13.29
CA ILE A 52 3.21 9.09 -13.23
C ILE A 52 4.39 8.81 -14.18
#